data_AF-A0A976K664-F1
#
_entry.id   AF-A0A976K664-F1
#
_cell.length_a   1.000
_cell.length_b   1.000
_cell.length_c   1.000
_cell.angle_alpha   90.00
_cell.angle_beta   90.00
_cell.angle_gamma   90.00
#
_symmetry.space_group_name_H-M   'P 1'
#
loop_
_entity.id
_entity.type
_entity.pdbx_description
1 polymer ?
#
loop_
_entity_poly.entity_id
_entity_poly.type
_entity_poly.pdbx_seq_one_letter_code
_entity_poly.pdbx_strand_id
1 'polypeptide(L)'
;MPPPPPPPAPVVVAPEPPPALVSHAKTPKEYRKDGARHLYGLNGHRIFKGKLPPLLHAVGVLQVEVDARGNVRNLSWMRAPSHVPQVMQEIERTVRQAAPFPAPVAMGGVTYTDVWLWDRSGQFQLDTLTEGQLSR
;
A
#
# COMPACT_ATOMS: atom_id res chain seq x y z
N MET A 1 -19.69 -49.13 35.01
CA MET A 1 -19.70 -48.11 33.95
C MET A 1 -18.81 -46.96 34.40
N PRO A 2 -17.76 -46.57 33.66
CA PRO A 2 -16.95 -45.41 34.02
C PRO A 2 -17.76 -44.10 33.82
N PRO A 3 -17.49 -43.04 34.62
CA PRO A 3 -18.21 -41.77 34.55
C PRO A 3 -17.91 -41.01 33.24
N PRO A 4 -18.86 -40.21 32.72
CA PRO A 4 -18.65 -39.42 31.51
C PRO A 4 -17.58 -38.33 31.71
N PRO A 5 -16.77 -38.01 30.68
CA PRO A 5 -15.77 -36.95 30.77
C PRO A 5 -16.42 -35.56 30.88
N PRO A 6 -15.76 -34.61 31.58
CA PRO A 6 -16.26 -33.24 31.69
C PRO A 6 -16.23 -32.50 30.33
N PRO A 7 -17.12 -31.52 30.12
CA PRO A 7 -17.14 -30.74 28.89
C PRO A 7 -15.87 -29.87 28.75
N PRO A 8 -15.38 -29.63 27.51
CA PRO A 8 -14.22 -28.79 27.28
C PRO A 8 -14.49 -27.34 27.71
N ALA A 9 -13.52 -26.74 28.42
CA ALA A 9 -13.56 -25.35 28.83
C ALA A 9 -13.64 -24.40 27.61
N PRO A 10 -14.30 -23.24 27.73
CA PRO A 10 -14.34 -22.24 26.67
C PRO A 10 -12.93 -21.77 26.36
N VAL A 11 -12.49 -21.97 25.11
CA VAL A 11 -11.24 -21.42 24.61
C VAL A 11 -11.36 -19.91 24.65
N VAL A 12 -10.67 -19.27 25.60
CA VAL A 12 -10.53 -17.82 25.63
C VAL A 12 -9.81 -17.43 24.34
N VAL A 13 -10.55 -16.86 23.39
CA VAL A 13 -9.99 -16.30 22.17
C VAL A 13 -9.08 -15.16 22.63
N ALA A 14 -7.76 -15.38 22.64
CA ALA A 14 -6.82 -14.33 22.95
C ALA A 14 -7.12 -13.12 22.04
N PRO A 15 -7.17 -11.89 22.57
CA PRO A 15 -7.36 -10.72 21.72
C PRO A 15 -6.24 -10.74 20.68
N GLU A 16 -6.64 -10.75 19.41
CA GLU A 16 -5.69 -10.76 18.30
C GLU A 16 -4.71 -9.60 18.48
N PRO A 17 -3.39 -9.82 18.27
CA PRO A 17 -2.40 -8.80 18.54
C PRO A 17 -2.74 -7.54 17.74
N PRO A 18 -2.62 -6.34 18.35
CA PRO A 18 -2.92 -5.10 17.65
C PRO A 18 -2.04 -4.97 16.41
N PRO A 19 -2.54 -4.36 15.33
CA PRO A 19 -1.75 -4.16 14.12
C PRO A 19 -0.44 -3.45 14.45
N ALA A 20 0.67 -4.02 14.01
CA ALA A 20 2.01 -3.50 14.31
C ALA A 20 2.25 -2.09 13.74
N LEU A 21 1.52 -1.73 12.68
CA LEU A 21 1.56 -0.44 12.02
C LEU A 21 0.15 0.16 12.01
N VAL A 22 -0.02 1.32 12.63
CA VAL A 22 -1.31 2.04 12.71
C VAL A 22 -1.19 3.42 12.06
N SER A 23 -2.15 3.74 11.21
CA SER A 23 -2.32 5.06 10.61
C SER A 23 -3.28 5.88 11.44
N HIS A 24 -2.84 7.05 11.90
CA HIS A 24 -3.71 8.04 12.55
C HIS A 24 -4.44 8.96 11.55
N ALA A 25 -4.28 8.69 10.24
CA ALA A 25 -4.98 9.41 9.18
C ALA A 25 -6.50 9.32 9.37
N LYS A 26 -7.16 10.48 9.34
CA LYS A 26 -8.62 10.59 9.47
C LYS A 26 -9.31 10.70 8.12
N THR A 27 -8.53 10.91 7.06
CA THR A 27 -9.03 11.07 5.69
C THR A 27 -8.20 10.23 4.70
N PRO A 28 -8.79 9.80 3.57
CA PRO A 28 -8.07 9.05 2.54
C PRO A 28 -6.87 9.83 1.96
N LYS A 29 -6.94 11.16 1.91
CA LYS A 29 -5.84 12.02 1.44
C LYS A 29 -4.64 11.99 2.39
N GLU A 30 -4.88 11.99 3.70
CA GLU A 30 -3.81 11.83 4.70
C GLU A 30 -3.26 10.41 4.63
N TYR A 31 -4.13 9.40 4.60
CA TYR A 31 -3.73 8.01 4.53
C TYR A 31 -2.87 7.71 3.31
N ARG A 32 -3.17 8.34 2.17
CA ARG A 32 -2.35 8.24 0.96
C ARG A 32 -0.89 8.59 1.25
N LYS A 33 -0.61 9.61 2.09
CA LYS A 33 0.75 9.97 2.50
C LYS A 33 1.38 8.91 3.39
N ASP A 34 0.64 8.37 4.35
CA ASP A 34 1.11 7.28 5.21
C ASP A 34 1.43 6.02 4.39
N GLY A 35 0.54 5.63 3.48
CA GLY A 35 0.72 4.50 2.56
C GLY A 35 1.90 4.71 1.61
N ALA A 36 2.06 5.91 1.05
CA ALA A 36 3.20 6.24 0.21
C ALA A 36 4.51 6.21 0.99
N ARG A 37 4.52 6.70 2.24
CA ARG A 37 5.72 6.71 3.09
C ARG A 37 6.11 5.30 3.54
N HIS A 38 5.11 4.45 3.81
CA HIS A 38 5.30 3.02 4.06
C HIS A 38 5.94 2.32 2.85
N LEU A 39 5.39 2.54 1.65
CA LEU A 39 5.94 2.03 0.40
C LEU A 39 7.39 2.48 0.19
N TYR A 40 7.70 3.75 0.44
CA TYR A 40 9.06 4.29 0.33
C TYR A 40 10.01 3.68 1.36
N GLY A 41 9.55 3.45 2.59
CA GLY A 41 10.35 2.82 3.64
C GLY A 41 10.81 1.42 3.25
N LEU A 42 9.96 0.64 2.59
CA LEU A 42 10.27 -0.72 2.14
C LEU A 42 11.04 -0.75 0.81
N ASN A 43 10.76 0.20 -0.07
CA ASN A 43 11.27 0.20 -1.45
C ASN A 43 12.33 1.29 -1.71
N GLY A 44 12.97 1.83 -0.67
CA GLY A 44 13.89 2.97 -0.78
C GLY A 44 15.01 2.81 -1.82
N HIS A 45 15.42 1.56 -2.11
CA HIS A 45 16.40 1.23 -3.15
C HIS A 45 15.86 1.36 -4.59
N ARG A 46 14.55 1.24 -4.78
CA ARG A 46 13.84 1.40 -6.05
C ARG A 46 13.26 2.80 -6.24
N ILE A 47 13.25 3.62 -5.19
CA ILE A 47 12.74 4.98 -5.29
C ILE A 47 13.71 5.85 -6.09
N PHE A 48 13.18 6.57 -7.07
CA PHE A 48 13.95 7.59 -7.79
C PHE A 48 14.23 8.76 -6.84
N LYS A 49 15.51 9.08 -6.63
CA LYS A 49 15.94 10.19 -5.77
C LYS A 49 16.15 11.44 -6.62
N GLY A 50 15.51 12.54 -6.23
CA GLY A 50 15.57 13.81 -6.95
C GLY A 50 14.41 14.00 -7.92
N LYS A 51 14.55 15.00 -8.80
CA LYS A 51 13.49 15.41 -9.72
C LYS A 51 13.38 14.41 -10.88
N LEU A 52 12.18 13.88 -11.08
CA LEU A 52 11.91 12.98 -12.19
C LEU A 52 12.12 13.69 -13.54
N PRO A 53 12.73 13.00 -14.52
CA PRO A 53 12.81 13.52 -15.88
C PRO A 53 11.39 13.70 -16.47
N PRO A 54 11.19 14.67 -17.38
CA PRO A 54 9.89 14.90 -18.02
C PRO A 54 9.46 13.72 -18.90
N LEU A 55 10.41 12.93 -19.41
CA LEU A 55 10.18 11.71 -20.17
C LEU A 55 10.18 10.50 -19.23
N LEU A 56 9.04 10.26 -18.60
CA LEU A 56 8.83 9.04 -17.81
C LEU A 56 8.69 7.84 -18.74
N HIS A 57 9.22 6.70 -18.31
CA HIS A 57 9.10 5.46 -19.06
C HIS A 57 7.67 4.94 -19.01
N ALA A 58 7.02 5.01 -17.84
CA ALA A 58 5.64 4.62 -17.64
C ALA A 58 5.00 5.48 -16.55
N VAL A 59 3.70 5.74 -16.69
CA VAL A 59 2.90 6.41 -15.65
C VAL A 59 1.63 5.59 -15.42
N GLY A 60 1.45 5.15 -14.17
CA GLY A 60 0.28 4.40 -13.75
C GLY A 60 -0.48 5.10 -12.63
N VAL A 61 -1.81 5.01 -12.62
CA VAL A 61 -2.64 5.46 -11.51
C VAL A 61 -3.32 4.24 -10.93
N LEU A 62 -2.99 3.91 -9.68
CA LEU A 62 -3.49 2.74 -8.99
C LEU A 62 -4.31 3.17 -7.78
N GLN A 63 -5.53 2.65 -7.71
CA GLN A 63 -6.38 2.72 -6.53
C GLN A 63 -6.15 1.46 -5.69
N VAL A 64 -5.83 1.68 -4.41
CA VAL A 64 -5.54 0.63 -3.44
C VAL A 64 -6.62 0.69 -2.36
N GLU A 65 -7.30 -0.42 -2.16
CA GLU A 65 -8.26 -0.59 -1.07
C GLU A 65 -7.58 -1.33 0.07
N VAL A 66 -7.61 -0.73 1.26
CA VAL A 66 -7.02 -1.27 2.48
C VAL A 66 -8.07 -1.42 3.55
N ASP A 67 -8.12 -2.60 4.16
CA ASP A 67 -9.02 -2.92 5.26
C ASP A 67 -8.63 -2.24 6.57
N ALA A 68 -9.51 -2.24 7.58
CA ALA A 68 -9.23 -1.80 8.95
C ALA A 68 -7.91 -2.35 9.53
N ARG A 69 -7.50 -3.56 9.11
CA ARG A 69 -6.26 -4.22 9.55
C ARG A 69 -4.99 -3.81 8.80
N GLY A 70 -5.10 -2.98 7.76
CA GLY A 70 -3.96 -2.67 6.90
C GLY A 70 -3.73 -3.67 5.77
N ASN A 71 -4.63 -4.64 5.59
CA ASN A 71 -4.53 -5.61 4.50
C ASN A 71 -5.04 -5.00 3.20
N VAL A 72 -4.26 -5.14 2.12
CA VAL A 72 -4.72 -4.78 0.77
C VAL A 72 -5.86 -5.73 0.37
N ARG A 73 -7.07 -5.19 0.23
CA ARG A 73 -8.26 -5.93 -0.19
C ARG A 73 -8.32 -6.03 -1.71
N ASN A 74 -8.13 -4.91 -2.39
CA ASN A 74 -8.27 -4.81 -3.82
C ASN A 74 -7.32 -3.79 -4.44
N LEU A 75 -6.93 -4.04 -5.69
CA LEU A 75 -6.08 -3.18 -6.50
C LEU A 75 -6.83 -2.87 -7.81
N SER A 76 -7.17 -1.61 -8.02
CA SER A 76 -7.91 -1.16 -9.21
C SER A 76 -7.08 -0.16 -10.00
N TRP A 77 -6.74 -0.51 -11.24
CA TRP A 77 -6.04 0.39 -12.15
C TRP A 77 -6.98 1.45 -12.69
N MET A 78 -6.74 2.71 -12.34
CA MET A 78 -7.43 3.86 -12.95
C MET A 78 -6.76 4.29 -14.26
N ARG A 79 -5.43 4.18 -14.30
CA ARG A 79 -4.63 4.37 -15.51
C ARG A 79 -3.55 3.30 -15.54
N ALA A 80 -3.74 2.31 -16.39
CA ALA A 80 -2.76 1.26 -16.62
C ALA A 80 -1.70 1.72 -17.64
N PRO A 81 -0.40 1.56 -17.35
CA PRO A 81 0.65 1.73 -18.37
C PRO A 81 0.66 0.55 -19.35
N SER A 82 -0.32 0.51 -20.27
CA SER A 82 -0.52 -0.60 -21.21
C SER A 82 0.65 -0.84 -22.17
N HIS A 83 1.51 0.17 -22.38
CA HIS A 83 2.68 0.04 -23.24
C HIS A 83 3.83 -0.75 -22.59
N VAL A 84 3.88 -0.83 -21.24
CA VAL A 84 4.90 -1.59 -20.49
C VAL A 84 4.20 -2.44 -19.42
N PRO A 85 3.68 -3.62 -19.78
CA PRO A 85 2.98 -4.50 -18.83
C PRO A 85 3.87 -4.98 -17.68
N GLN A 86 5.19 -4.98 -17.86
CA GLN A 86 6.14 -5.30 -16.79
C GLN A 86 6.02 -4.33 -15.61
N VAL A 87 5.84 -3.03 -15.88
CA VAL A 87 5.67 -2.01 -14.83
C VAL A 87 4.37 -2.22 -14.06
N MET A 88 3.29 -2.65 -14.72
CA MET A 88 2.03 -2.99 -14.03
C MET A 88 2.26 -4.10 -13.00
N GLN A 89 2.88 -5.20 -13.43
CA GLN A 89 3.18 -6.34 -12.56
C GLN A 89 4.11 -5.94 -11.41
N GLU A 90 5.09 -5.08 -11.68
CA GLU A 90 6.01 -4.57 -10.66
C GLU A 90 5.29 -3.72 -9.61
N ILE A 91 4.41 -2.81 -10.02
CA ILE A 91 3.62 -1.97 -9.11
C ILE A 91 2.72 -2.85 -8.24
N GLU A 92 1.94 -3.75 -8.86
CA GLU A 92 1.05 -4.65 -8.12
C GLU A 92 1.81 -5.52 -7.13
N ARG A 93 2.96 -6.08 -7.55
CA ARG A 93 3.85 -6.85 -6.69
C ARG A 93 4.38 -5.99 -5.55
N THR A 94 4.83 -4.77 -5.83
CA THR A 94 5.38 -3.86 -4.82
C THR A 94 4.33 -3.51 -3.76
N VAL A 95 3.10 -3.19 -4.17
CA VAL A 95 2.00 -2.93 -3.24
C VAL A 95 1.66 -4.18 -2.44
N ARG A 96 1.60 -5.35 -3.09
CA ARG A 96 1.27 -6.59 -2.38
C ARG A 96 2.37 -7.03 -1.41
N GLN A 97 3.63 -6.79 -1.73
CA GLN A 97 4.78 -7.04 -0.84
C GLN A 97 4.90 -6.03 0.29
N ALA A 98 4.35 -4.83 0.11
CA ALA A 98 4.28 -3.83 1.17
C ALA A 98 3.17 -4.10 2.18
N ALA A 99 2.26 -5.03 1.89
CA ALA A 99 1.27 -5.46 2.88
C ALA A 99 1.96 -6.20 4.06
N PRO A 100 1.52 -5.97 5.30
CA PRO A 100 0.42 -5.08 5.69
C PRO A 100 0.82 -3.59 5.66
N PHE A 101 -0.09 -2.77 5.15
CA PHE A 101 -0.04 -1.30 5.26
C PHE A 101 -0.42 -0.85 6.68
N PRO A 102 -0.12 0.40 7.06
CA PRO A 102 -0.56 0.91 8.35
C PRO A 102 -2.08 0.97 8.46
N ALA A 103 -2.64 0.27 9.44
CA ALA A 103 -4.07 0.11 9.66
C ALA A 103 -4.80 1.47 9.83
N PRO A 104 -5.79 1.83 8.98
CA PRO A 104 -6.58 3.06 9.10
C PRO A 104 -7.60 2.98 10.26
N VAL A 105 -7.11 2.90 11.50
CA VAL A 105 -7.94 2.67 12.69
C VAL A 105 -9.02 3.73 12.90
N ALA A 106 -8.80 4.96 12.41
CA ALA A 106 -9.78 6.04 12.50
C ALA A 106 -10.92 5.95 11.47
N MET A 107 -10.75 5.18 10.39
CA MET A 107 -11.73 5.05 9.29
C MET A 107 -12.34 3.65 9.19
N GLY A 108 -11.69 2.61 9.74
CA GLY A 108 -12.14 1.22 9.63
C GLY A 108 -11.90 0.60 8.25
N GLY A 109 -11.12 1.26 7.40
CA GLY A 109 -10.85 0.89 6.02
C GLY A 109 -10.69 2.17 5.18
N VAL A 110 -9.95 2.08 4.08
CA VAL A 110 -9.69 3.23 3.22
C VAL A 110 -9.36 2.81 1.81
N THR A 111 -9.95 3.52 0.85
CA THR A 111 -9.59 3.41 -0.56
C THR A 111 -8.91 4.69 -0.97
N TYR A 112 -7.66 4.58 -1.42
CA TYR A 112 -6.87 5.74 -1.84
C TYR A 112 -6.30 5.51 -3.24
N THR A 113 -6.12 6.60 -3.98
CA THR A 113 -5.55 6.57 -5.32
C THR A 113 -4.18 7.22 -5.30
N ASP A 114 -3.18 6.54 -5.83
CA ASP A 114 -1.82 7.03 -5.97
C ASP A 114 -1.33 6.96 -7.42
N VAL A 115 -0.42 7.86 -7.78
CA VAL A 115 0.16 7.94 -9.12
C VAL A 115 1.60 7.46 -9.05
N TRP A 116 1.87 6.41 -9.80
CA TRP A 116 3.16 5.76 -9.92
C TRP A 116 3.87 6.28 -11.17
N LEU A 117 5.00 6.94 -10.95
CA LEU A 117 5.86 7.51 -11.97
C LEU A 117 7.08 6.61 -12.10
N TRP A 118 7.27 5.96 -13.24
CA TRP A 118 8.35 4.99 -13.46
C TRP A 118 9.38 5.52 -14.45
N ASP A 119 10.65 5.40 -14.10
CA ASP A 119 11.79 5.77 -14.93
C ASP A 119 12.30 4.57 -15.75
N ARG A 120 13.00 4.85 -16.85
CA ARG A 120 13.62 3.81 -17.71
C ARG A 120 14.63 2.96 -16.95
N SER A 121 15.25 3.49 -15.90
CA SER A 121 16.22 2.77 -15.06
C SER A 121 15.56 1.71 -14.15
N GLY A 122 14.22 1.61 -14.15
CA GLY A 122 13.47 0.67 -13.31
C GLY A 122 13.16 1.20 -11.90
N GLN A 123 13.46 2.49 -11.66
CA GLN A 123 13.11 3.20 -10.44
C GLN A 123 11.73 3.83 -10.55
N PHE A 124 11.06 4.01 -9.41
CA PHE A 124 9.74 4.62 -9.36
C PHE A 124 9.64 5.74 -8.32
N GLN A 125 8.64 6.58 -8.45
CA GLN A 125 8.32 7.61 -7.48
C GLN A 125 6.79 7.77 -7.43
N LEU A 126 6.26 7.96 -6.22
CA LEU A 126 4.85 8.23 -6.01
C LEU A 126 4.63 9.74 -6.04
N ASP A 127 3.63 10.19 -6.81
CA ASP A 127 3.25 11.60 -6.88
C ASP A 127 2.89 12.18 -5.49
N THR A 128 2.35 11.36 -4.60
CA THR A 128 2.03 11.78 -3.24
C THR A 128 3.24 12.33 -2.47
N LEU A 129 4.44 11.81 -2.77
CA LEU A 129 5.70 12.21 -2.16
C LEU A 129 6.66 12.87 -3.16
N THR A 130 6.25 13.07 -4.42
CA THR A 130 7.07 13.80 -5.37
C THR A 130 7.13 15.27 -4.94
N GLU A 131 8.31 15.85 -4.96
CA GLU A 131 8.53 17.28 -4.68
C GLU A 131 8.11 18.16 -5.87
N GLY A 132 7.58 17.55 -6.94
CA GLY A 132 7.21 18.19 -8.21
C GLY A 132 8.06 17.67 -9.37
N GLN A 133 7.47 17.62 -10.56
CA GLN A 133 8.20 17.37 -11.80
C GLN A 133 9.10 18.58 -12.10
N LEU A 134 10.20 18.38 -12.83
CA LEU A 134 10.94 19.49 -13.46
C LEU A 134 9.99 20.20 -14.45
N SER A 135 9.23 21.16 -13.94
CA SER A 135 8.55 22.15 -14.76
C SER A 135 9.64 22.97 -15.44
N ARG A 136 9.58 22.95 -16.78
CA ARG A 136 10.53 23.60 -17.68
C ARG A 136 10.61 25.11 -17.43
#